data_AF-A0A1R1BAL1-F1
#
_entry.id   AF-A0A1R1BAL1-F1
#
_cell.length_a   1.000
_cell.length_b   1.000
_cell.length_c   1.000
_cell.angle_alpha   90.00
_cell.angle_beta   90.00
_cell.angle_gamma   90.00
#
_symmetry.space_group_name_H-M   'P 1'
#
loop_
_entity.id
_entity.type
_entity.pdbx_description
1 polymer ?
#
loop_
_entity_poly.entity_id
_entity_poly.type
_entity_poly.pdbx_seq_one_letter_code
_entity_poly.pdbx_strand_id
1 'polypeptide(L)' 'MDYSATKGGIVAFTHSLSKYLQTKGIYINGVVPGTIWNPPIPASLPSDHVANWGAKTAMKREGQPYEIAPAYE' A
#
# COMPACT_ATOMS: atom_id res chain seq x y z
N MET A 1 -5.22 13.93 -5.83
CA MET A 1 -4.45 13.63 -7.06
C MET A 1 -2.98 13.42 -6.75
N ASP A 2 -2.39 14.23 -5.86
CA ASP A 2 -0.96 14.19 -5.53
C ASP A 2 -0.48 12.85 -4.94
N TYR A 3 -1.22 12.30 -3.97
CA TYR A 3 -0.92 10.97 -3.42
C TYR A 3 -0.95 9.89 -4.52
N SER A 4 -1.98 9.87 -5.35
CA SER A 4 -2.11 8.90 -6.44
C SER A 4 -1.01 9.04 -7.49
N ALA A 5 -0.61 10.27 -7.83
CA ALA A 5 0.48 10.53 -8.77
C ALA A 5 1.82 10.00 -8.23
N THR A 6 2.14 10.28 -6.97
CA THR A 6 3.39 9.79 -6.36
C THR A 6 3.40 8.26 -6.24
N LYS A 7 2.30 7.62 -5.86
CA LYS A 7 2.21 6.15 -5.79
C LYS A 7 2.26 5.49 -7.16
N GLY A 8 1.65 6.09 -8.19
CA GLY A 8 1.81 5.65 -9.57
C GLY A 8 3.27 5.74 -10.04
N GLY A 9 3.97 6.81 -9.65
CA GLY A 9 5.41 6.97 -9.87
C GLY A 9 6.24 5.85 -9.23
N ILE A 10 5.94 5.46 -7.99
CA ILE A 10 6.62 4.35 -7.30
C ILE A 10 6.42 3.02 -8.06
N VAL A 11 5.21 2.76 -8.57
CA VAL A 11 4.92 1.55 -9.37
C VAL A 11 5.75 1.53 -10.65
N ALA A 12 5.74 2.63 -11.42
CA ALA A 12 6.51 2.74 -12.65
C ALA A 12 8.03 2.64 -12.39
N PHE A 13 8.51 3.25 -11.30
CA PHE A 13 9.89 3.21 -10.86
C PHE A 13 10.33 1.78 -10.51
N THR A 14 9.54 1.07 -9.69
CA THR A 14 9.82 -0.31 -9.28
C THR A 14 9.99 -1.23 -10.50
N HIS A 15 9.09 -1.12 -11.48
CA HIS A 15 9.15 -1.91 -12.70
C HIS A 15 10.32 -1.52 -13.62
N SER A 16 10.66 -0.24 -13.70
CA SER A 16 11.80 0.22 -14.52
C SER A 16 13.14 -0.20 -13.91
N LEU A 17 13.24 -0.10 -12.58
CA LEU A 17 14.44 -0.44 -11.82
C LEU A 17 14.71 -1.96 -11.82
N SER A 18 13.67 -2.80 -11.76
CA SER A 18 13.83 -4.25 -11.83
C SER A 18 14.51 -4.68 -13.13
N LYS A 19 14.14 -4.07 -14.26
CA LYS A 19 14.80 -4.30 -15.56
C LYS A 19 16.24 -3.78 -15.58
N TYR A 20 16.47 -2.60 -15.01
CA TYR A 20 17.80 -1.99 -14.98
C TYR A 20 18.83 -2.81 -14.19
N LEU A 21 18.40 -3.46 -13.10
CA LEU A 21 19.28 -4.24 -12.21
C LEU A 21 19.26 -5.75 -12.47
N GLN A 22 18.49 -6.22 -13.46
CA GLN A 22 18.32 -7.64 -13.74
C GLN A 22 19.65 -8.37 -13.98
N THR A 23 20.55 -7.77 -14.77
CA THR A 23 21.87 -8.37 -15.08
C THR A 23 22.82 -8.41 -13.88
N LYS A 24 22.50 -7.68 -12.82
CA LYS A 24 23.22 -7.72 -11.53
C LYS A 24 22.64 -8.76 -10.57
N GLY A 25 21.61 -9.51 -10.98
CA GLY A 25 20.95 -10.51 -10.15
C GLY A 25 20.15 -9.92 -8.98
N ILE A 26 19.77 -8.64 -9.05
CA ILE A 26 19.02 -7.96 -7.99
C ILE A 26 17.52 -7.96 -8.37
N TYR A 27 16.70 -8.54 -7.50
CA TYR A 27 15.25 -8.54 -7.63
C TYR A 27 14.65 -7.30 -6.97
N ILE A 28 13.73 -6.63 -7.67
CA ILE A 28 13.03 -5.44 -7.20
C ILE A 28 11.53 -5.68 -7.30
N ASN A 29 10.84 -5.59 -6.17
CA ASN A 29 9.41 -5.81 -6.04
C ASN A 29 8.77 -4.71 -5.19
N GLY A 30 7.44 -4.63 -5.20
CA GLY A 30 6.69 -3.72 -4.35
C GLY A 30 5.35 -4.33 -3.93
N VAL A 31 4.92 -4.02 -2.71
CA VAL A 31 3.62 -4.42 -2.17
C VAL A 31 2.70 -3.21 -2.19
N VAL A 32 1.49 -3.39 -2.75
CA VAL A 32 0.47 -2.33 -2.85
C VAL A 32 -0.73 -2.72 -2.00
N PRO A 33 -0.76 -2.30 -0.72
CA PRO A 33 -1.88 -2.62 0.16
C PRO A 33 -3.13 -1.81 -0.20
N GLY A 34 -4.29 -2.38 0.14
CA GLY A 34 -5.57 -1.67 0.13
C GLY A 34 -5.77 -0.83 1.40
N THR A 35 -7.00 -0.80 1.91
CA THR A 35 -7.33 -0.11 3.16
C THR A 35 -6.90 -0.94 4.37
N ILE A 36 -5.86 -0.50 5.08
CA ILE A 36 -5.27 -1.20 6.24
C ILE A 36 -5.43 -0.34 7.50
N TRP A 37 -5.66 -0.98 8.65
CA TRP A 37 -5.66 -0.31 9.96
C TRP A 37 -4.24 0.04 10.41
N ASN A 38 -4.04 1.28 10.90
CA ASN A 38 -2.79 1.72 11.51
C ASN A 38 -3.00 2.91 12.47
N PRO A 39 -2.07 3.17 13.40
CA PRO A 39 -2.20 4.27 14.36
C PRO A 39 -2.32 5.69 13.75
N PRO A 40 -1.68 6.01 12.60
CA PRO A 40 -1.86 7.31 11.95
C PRO A 40 -3.29 7.61 11.46
N ILE A 41 -4.12 6.62 11.14
CA ILE A 41 -5.50 6.82 10.67
C ILE A 41 -6.35 7.60 11.67
N PRO A 42 -6.52 7.17 12.94
CA PRO A 42 -7.26 7.93 13.93
C PRO A 42 -6.59 9.26 14.30
N ALA A 43 -5.28 9.42 14.06
CA ALA A 43 -4.57 10.66 14.31
C ALA A 43 -4.73 11.72 13.19
N SER A 44 -5.05 11.29 11.96
CA SER A 44 -5.03 12.16 10.77
C SER A 44 -6.40 12.38 10.14
N LEU A 45 -7.39 11.53 10.44
CA LEU A 45 -8.70 11.55 9.81
C LEU A 45 -9.82 11.93 10.81
N PRO A 46 -10.91 12.56 10.33
CA PRO A 46 -12.09 12.81 11.15
C PRO A 46 -12.70 11.51 11.71
N SER A 47 -13.32 11.59 12.88
CA SER A 47 -13.95 10.44 13.58
C SER A 47 -14.86 9.62 12.68
N ASP A 48 -15.66 10.28 11.84
CA ASP A 48 -16.66 9.62 10.99
C ASP A 48 -16.01 8.81 9.87
N HIS A 49 -14.84 9.26 9.39
CA HIS A 49 -14.03 8.51 8.42
C HIS A 49 -13.34 7.32 9.07
N VAL A 50 -12.89 7.46 10.31
CA VAL A 50 -12.27 6.38 11.08
C VAL A 50 -13.30 5.28 11.37
N ALA A 51 -14.52 5.66 11.79
CA ALA A 51 -15.60 4.71 12.10
C ALA A 51 -16.06 3.91 10.87
N ASN A 52 -15.93 4.49 9.67
CA ASN A 52 -16.30 3.84 8.40
C ASN A 52 -15.08 3.33 7.60
N TRP A 53 -13.90 3.29 8.21
CA TRP A 53 -12.67 2.87 7.55
C TRP A 53 -12.83 1.42 7.08
N GLY A 54 -12.52 1.15 5.81
CA GLY A 54 -12.66 -0.20 5.24
C GLY A 54 -14.09 -0.63 4.87
N ALA A 55 -15.15 0.10 5.24
CA ALA A 55 -16.53 -0.28 4.93
C ALA A 55 -16.84 -0.36 3.42
N LYS A 56 -16.08 0.37 2.60
CA LYS A 56 -16.20 0.38 1.13
C LYS A 56 -15.41 -0.74 0.44
N THR A 57 -14.57 -1.49 1.16
CA THR A 57 -13.85 -2.63 0.56
C THR A 57 -14.84 -3.74 0.21
N ALA A 58 -14.45 -4.66 -0.69
CA ALA A 58 -15.28 -5.82 -1.02
C ALA A 58 -15.54 -6.71 0.21
N MET A 59 -14.56 -6.80 1.12
CA MET A 59 -14.65 -7.57 2.36
C MET A 59 -15.38 -6.84 3.51
N LYS A 60 -15.83 -5.59 3.29
CA LYS A 60 -16.57 -4.77 4.27
C LYS A 60 -15.84 -4.55 5.61
N ARG A 61 -14.52 -4.64 5.58
CA ARG A 61 -13.62 -4.36 6.72
C ARG A 61 -12.30 -3.81 6.21
N GLU A 62 -11.55 -3.21 7.11
CA GLU A 62 -10.14 -2.90 6.92
C GLU A 62 -9.28 -4.17 7.07
N GLY A 63 -8.18 -4.20 6.33
CA GLY A 63 -7.14 -5.20 6.53
C GLY A 63 -6.30 -4.86 7.75
N GLN A 64 -5.65 -5.86 8.32
CA GLN A 64 -4.74 -5.72 9.45
C GLN A 64 -3.28 -5.78 8.97
N PRO A 65 -2.33 -5.14 9.68
CA PRO A 65 -0.92 -5.16 9.29
C PRO A 65 -0.34 -6.57 9.10
N TYR A 66 -0.75 -7.53 9.92
CA TYR A 66 -0.29 -8.93 9.82
C TYR A 66 -0.79 -9.64 8.55
N GLU A 67 -1.86 -9.15 7.90
CA GLU A 67 -2.35 -9.71 6.64
C GLU A 67 -1.47 -9.28 5.45
N ILE A 68 -0.65 -8.24 5.64
CA ILE A 68 0.29 -7.73 4.63
C ILE A 68 1.70 -8.27 4.85
N ALA A 69 2.08 -8.57 6.09
CA ALA A 69 3.43 -9.06 6.41
C ALA A 69 3.88 -10.25 5.54
N PRO A 70 3.05 -11.29 5.27
CA PRO A 70 3.45 -12.41 4.42
C PRO A 70 3.77 -12.06 2.97
N ALA A 71 3.37 -10.88 2.47
CA ALA A 71 3.70 -10.44 1.11
C ALA A 71 5.14 -9.91 0.98
N TYR A 72 5.84 -9.70 2.11
CA TYR A 72 7.23 -9.29 2.15
C TYR A 72 8.23 -10.44 2.39
N GLU A 73 7.71 -11.62 2.74
CA GLU A 73 8.48 -12.86 2.87
C GLU A 73 8.54 -13.60 1.52
#